data_AF-A0AB37XP81-F1
#
_entry.id   AF-A0AB37XP81-F1
#
_cell.length_a   1.000
_cell.length_b   1.000
_cell.length_c   1.000
_cell.angle_alpha   90.00
_cell.angle_beta   90.00
_cell.angle_gamma   90.00
#
_symmetry.space_group_name_H-M   'P 1'
#
loop_
_entity.id
_entity.type
_entity.pdbx_description
1 polymer ?
#
loop_
_entity_poly.entity_id
_entity_poly.type
_entity_poly.pdbx_seq_one_letter_code
_entity_poly.pdbx_strand_id
1 'polypeptide(L)' 'MQDSIFNLLTEEQLRGRNTLKWNYFGPDVVPLWLAEMDFPTAPAVLDGVR' A
#
# COMPACT_ATOMS: atom_id res chain seq x y z
N MET A 1 5.09 13.20 14.98
CA MET A 1 4.21 13.14 13.80
C MET A 1 4.36 11.80 13.06
N GLN A 2 4.58 10.69 13.79
CA GLN A 2 4.83 9.38 13.16
C GLN A 2 3.79 8.31 13.53
N ASP A 3 2.79 8.64 14.36
CA ASP A 3 1.86 7.67 14.97
C ASP A 3 0.45 7.70 14.34
N SER A 4 0.33 8.08 13.07
CA SER A 4 -0.95 8.14 12.38
C SER A 4 -1.13 6.96 11.43
N ILE A 5 -2.35 6.43 11.35
CA ILE A 5 -2.75 5.36 10.41
C ILE A 5 -2.38 5.70 8.95
N PHE A 6 -2.27 6.99 8.62
CA PHE A 6 -1.90 7.49 7.29
C PHE A 6 -0.43 7.24 6.90
N ASN A 7 0.47 6.93 7.85
CA ASN A 7 1.90 6.75 7.58
C ASN A 7 2.42 5.35 7.95
N LEU A 8 1.53 4.35 8.06
CA LEU A 8 1.89 2.99 8.48
C LEU A 8 2.68 2.19 7.44
N LEU A 9 2.64 2.60 6.17
CA LEU A 9 3.29 1.90 5.07
C LEU A 9 4.28 2.81 4.38
N THR A 10 5.45 2.25 4.06
CA THR A 10 6.45 2.92 3.22
C THR A 10 6.20 2.62 1.75
N GLU A 11 6.71 3.48 0.86
CA GLU A 11 6.68 3.23 -0.59
C GLU A 11 7.35 1.89 -0.94
N GLU A 12 8.47 1.57 -0.30
CA GLU A 12 9.18 0.29 -0.50
C GLU A 12 8.26 -0.91 -0.19
N GLN A 13 7.53 -0.85 0.92
CA GLN A 13 6.55 -1.88 1.29
C GLN A 13 5.41 -1.97 0.28
N LEU A 14 4.94 -0.84 -0.25
CA LEU A 14 3.86 -0.82 -1.25
C LEU A 14 4.33 -1.41 -2.58
N ARG A 15 5.54 -1.07 -3.06
CA ARG A 15 6.13 -1.67 -4.27
C ARG A 15 6.37 -3.17 -4.11
N GLY A 16 6.83 -3.60 -2.93
CA GLY A 16 7.06 -5.01 -2.59
C GLY A 16 5.81 -5.90 -2.62
N ARG A 17 4.59 -5.32 -2.62
CA ARG A 17 3.34 -6.07 -2.84
C ARG A 17 3.18 -6.59 -4.26
N ASN A 18 3.98 -6.10 -5.21
CA ASN A 18 3.93 -6.47 -6.63
C ASN A 18 2.53 -6.26 -7.27
N THR A 19 1.76 -5.27 -6.79
CA THR A 19 0.48 -4.86 -7.38
C THR A 19 0.69 -3.87 -8.52
N LEU A 20 -0.32 -3.72 -9.40
CA LEU A 20 -0.26 -2.82 -10.56
C LEU A 20 -0.07 -1.35 -10.16
N LYS A 21 -0.76 -0.86 -9.12
CA LYS A 21 -0.76 0.56 -8.74
C LYS A 21 0.66 1.11 -8.56
N TRP A 22 1.48 0.39 -7.81
CA TRP A 22 2.82 0.82 -7.41
C TRP A 22 3.95 0.34 -8.34
N ASN A 23 3.66 -0.51 -9.32
CA ASN A 23 4.69 -1.07 -10.21
C ASN A 23 4.51 -0.72 -11.70
N TYR A 24 3.40 -0.06 -12.07
CA TYR A 24 3.17 0.33 -13.47
C TYR A 24 4.08 1.49 -13.93
N PHE A 25 4.33 2.46 -13.06
CA PHE A 25 5.20 3.60 -13.34
C PHE A 25 6.49 3.56 -12.49
N GLY A 26 7.53 4.20 -12.99
CA GLY A 26 8.83 4.34 -12.32
C GLY A 26 8.79 5.17 -11.02
N PRO A 27 9.94 5.34 -10.34
CA PRO A 27 10.03 6.03 -9.06
C PRO A 27 9.65 7.52 -9.11
N ASP A 28 9.75 8.16 -10.28
CA ASP A 28 9.43 9.58 -10.45
C ASP A 28 7.93 9.89 -10.55
N VAL A 29 7.07 8.88 -10.43
CA VAL A 29 5.61 9.01 -10.55
C VAL A 29 4.94 8.55 -9.26
N VAL A 30 4.14 9.42 -8.66
CA VAL A 30 3.28 9.09 -7.51
C VAL A 30 1.96 8.49 -8.00
N PRO A 31 1.63 7.22 -7.69
CA PRO A 31 0.46 6.56 -8.25
C PRO A 31 -0.83 6.89 -7.50
N LEU A 32 -1.75 7.62 -8.15
CA LEU A 32 -3.05 8.05 -7.60
C LEU A 32 -4.25 7.68 -8.48
N TRP A 33 -4.12 6.63 -9.30
CA TRP A 33 -5.04 6.35 -10.40
C TRP A 33 -5.87 5.07 -10.24
N LEU A 34 -5.29 4.02 -9.66
CA LEU A 34 -5.98 2.74 -9.45
C LEU A 34 -6.73 2.75 -8.12
N ALA A 35 -7.93 2.16 -8.09
CA ALA A 35 -8.75 2.02 -6.88
C ALA A 35 -8.22 0.93 -5.92
N GLU A 36 -6.96 1.07 -5.52
CA GLU A 36 -6.25 0.27 -4.52
C GLU A 36 -5.82 1.20 -3.37
N MET A 37 -5.97 0.74 -2.13
CA MET A 37 -5.69 1.54 -0.94
C MET A 37 -4.26 1.34 -0.42
N ASP A 38 -3.64 2.43 0.04
CA ASP A 38 -2.30 2.42 0.65
C ASP A 38 -2.37 2.32 2.18
N PHE A 39 -3.25 1.43 2.66
CA PHE A 39 -3.41 1.11 4.09
C PHE A 39 -3.14 -0.38 4.33
N PRO A 40 -2.86 -0.79 5.58
CA PRO A 40 -2.83 -2.20 5.94
C PRO A 40 -4.19 -2.86 5.69
N THR A 41 -4.18 -4.13 5.30
CA THR A 41 -5.40 -4.94 5.23
C THR A 41 -6.05 -5.00 6.62
N ALA A 42 -7.38 -4.94 6.67
CA ALA A 42 -8.12 -5.03 7.92
C ALA A 42 -7.78 -6.35 8.67
N PRO A 43 -7.51 -6.31 10.00
CA PRO A 43 -7.07 -7.48 10.75
C PRO A 43 -8.01 -8.69 10.60
N ALA A 44 -9.33 -8.48 10.71
CA ALA A 44 -10.32 -9.54 10.58
C ALA A 44 -10.28 -10.25 9.22
N VAL A 45 -9.93 -9.54 8.14
CA VAL A 45 -9.77 -10.14 6.80
C VAL A 45 -8.50 -10.96 6.74
N LEU A 46 -7.39 -10.44 7.29
CA LEU A 46 -6.11 -11.15 7.31
C LEU A 46 -6.16 -12.42 8.17
N ASP A 47 -6.85 -12.37 9.30
CA ASP A 47 -7.05 -13.53 10.17
C ASP A 47 -7.89 -14.61 9.49
N GLY A 48 -8.87 -14.21 8.66
CA GLY A 48 -9.72 -15.14 7.92
C GLY A 48 -9.06 -15.86 6.75
N VAL A 49 -7.86 -15.43 6.31
CA VAL A 49 -7.11 -16.06 5.18
C VAL A 49 -5.89 -16.87 5.62
N ARG A 50 -5.64 -16.99 6.92
CA ARG A 50 -4.57 -17.84 7.50
C ARG A 50 -5.08 -19.25 7.74
#